data_AF-A0A658KB49-F1
#
_entry.id   AF-A0A658KB49-F1
#
_cell.length_a   1.000
_cell.length_b   1.000
_cell.length_c   1.000
_cell.angle_alpha   90.00
_cell.angle_beta   90.00
_cell.angle_gamma   90.00
#
_symmetry.space_group_name_H-M   'P 1'
#
loop_
_entity.id
_entity.type
_entity.pdbx_description
1 polymer ?
#
loop_
_entity_poly.entity_id
_entity_poly.type
_entity_poly.pdbx_seq_one_letter_code
_entity_poly.pdbx_strand_id
1 'polypeptide(L)'
;TIERMAGHWRNLLTGMCRDVNQRIADLPLLSVDERQDTLRDWNRDLAVYPSEYCAHQRIETQAGRTPLAIALNFGAEQLSYQ
;
A
#
# COMPACT_ATOMS: atom_id res chain seq x y z
N THR A 1 15.64 21.19 -2.11
CA THR A 1 16.62 22.21 -2.52
C THR A 1 17.65 21.58 -3.45
N ILE A 2 18.51 22.41 -4.06
CA ILE A 2 19.57 22.01 -5.01
C ILE A 2 20.50 20.92 -4.43
N GLU A 3 20.72 20.92 -3.11
CA GLU A 3 21.50 19.89 -2.40
C GLU A 3 20.98 18.47 -2.61
N ARG A 4 19.65 18.29 -2.57
CA ARG A 4 19.01 17.00 -2.83
C ARG A 4 19.26 16.54 -4.27
N MET A 5 19.16 17.46 -5.24
CA MET A 5 19.47 17.15 -6.64
C MET A 5 20.94 16.80 -6.85
N ALA A 6 21.86 17.46 -6.15
CA ALA A 6 23.28 17.12 -6.17
C ALA A 6 23.56 15.74 -5.56
N GLY A 7 22.83 15.37 -4.49
CA GLY A 7 22.85 14.03 -3.91
C GLY A 7 22.38 12.97 -4.90
N HIS A 8 21.24 13.20 -5.55
CA HIS A 8 20.72 12.31 -6.59
C HIS A 8 21.71 12.11 -7.75
N TRP A 9 22.32 13.21 -8.23
CA TRP A 9 23.31 13.15 -9.31
C TRP A 9 24.53 12.30 -8.93
N ARG A 10 25.01 12.45 -7.69
CA ARG A 10 26.11 11.64 -7.16
C ARG A 10 25.75 10.16 -7.07
N ASN A 11 24.52 9.84 -6.66
CA ASN A 11 24.05 8.45 -6.58
C ASN A 11 24.00 7.78 -7.96
N LEU A 12 23.48 8.50 -8.97
CA LEU A 12 23.46 8.02 -10.34
C LEU A 12 24.87 7.74 -10.88
N LEU A 13 25.80 8.70 -10.71
CA LEU A 13 27.19 8.52 -11.14
C LEU A 13 27.87 7.34 -10.44
N THR A 14 27.62 7.16 -9.14
CA THR A 14 28.16 6.03 -8.37
C THR A 14 27.60 4.71 -8.87
N GLY A 15 26.32 4.65 -9.21
CA GLY A 15 25.69 3.46 -9.80
C GLY A 15 26.28 3.10 -11.16
N MET A 16 26.45 4.09 -12.04
CA MET A 16 27.07 3.91 -13.35
C MET A 16 28.50 3.38 -13.26
N CYS A 17 29.29 3.85 -12.28
CA CYS A 17 30.66 3.36 -12.06
C CYS A 17 30.70 1.91 -11.52
N ARG A 18 29.65 1.44 -10.84
CA ARG A 18 29.60 0.10 -10.25
C ARG A 18 29.27 -0.97 -11.29
N ASP A 19 28.37 -0.67 -12.21
CA ASP A 19 28.02 -1.55 -13.32
C ASP A 19 27.67 -0.74 -14.57
N VAL A 20 28.57 -0.80 -15.56
CA VAL A 20 28.44 -0.06 -16.82
C VAL A 20 27.39 -0.65 -17.77
N ASN A 21 26.95 -1.89 -17.53
CA ASN A 21 25.91 -2.56 -18.34
C ASN A 21 24.51 -2.39 -17.75
N GLN A 22 24.40 -1.80 -16.56
CA GLN A 22 23.11 -1.58 -15.89
C GLN A 22 22.24 -0.63 -16.72
N ARG A 23 20.93 -0.94 -16.82
CA ARG A 23 19.98 -0.05 -17.50
C ARG A 23 19.86 1.24 -16.70
N ILE A 24 19.79 2.37 -17.39
CA ILE A 24 19.61 3.69 -16.76
C ILE A 24 18.38 3.72 -15.84
N ALA A 25 17.31 3.03 -16.21
CA ALA A 25 16.07 2.95 -15.43
C ALA A 25 16.23 2.24 -14.07
N ASP A 26 17.26 1.41 -13.92
CA ASP A 26 17.51 0.64 -12.69
C ASP A 26 18.51 1.34 -11.76
N LEU A 27 19.10 2.47 -12.18
CA LEU A 27 20.07 3.19 -11.39
C LEU A 27 19.42 3.84 -10.15
N PRO A 28 20.04 3.73 -8.96
CA PRO A 28 19.49 4.31 -7.76
C PRO A 28 19.56 5.84 -7.81
N LEU A 29 18.41 6.51 -7.86
CA LEU A 29 18.31 7.97 -7.79
C LEU A 29 18.36 8.46 -6.33
N LEU A 30 17.48 7.90 -5.49
CA LEU A 30 17.39 8.23 -4.08
C LEU A 30 18.50 7.53 -3.29
N SER A 31 18.98 8.17 -2.24
CA SER A 31 19.77 7.48 -1.23
C SER A 31 18.91 6.44 -0.50
N VAL A 32 19.58 5.50 0.19
CA VAL A 32 18.87 4.50 1.01
C VAL A 32 18.03 5.20 2.07
N ASP A 33 18.56 6.22 2.74
CA ASP A 33 17.88 6.96 3.79
C ASP A 33 16.66 7.72 3.24
N GLU A 34 16.80 8.46 2.14
CA GLU A 34 15.66 9.17 1.51
C GLU A 34 14.56 8.20 1.06
N ARG A 35 14.94 7.03 0.54
CA ARG A 35 13.98 6.00 0.17
C ARG A 35 13.26 5.46 1.40
N GLN A 36 13.97 5.18 2.49
CA GLN A 36 13.38 4.69 3.73
C GLN A 36 12.45 5.73 4.35
N ASP A 37 12.85 7.00 4.39
CA ASP A 37 12.02 8.07 4.92
C ASP A 37 10.76 8.27 4.07
N THR A 38 10.89 8.28 2.74
CA THR A 38 9.72 8.35 1.83
C THR A 38 8.77 7.18 2.07
N LEU A 39 9.30 5.96 2.16
CA LEU A 39 8.49 4.77 2.42
C LEU A 39 7.81 4.83 3.79
N ARG A 40 8.50 5.28 4.83
CA ARG A 40 7.93 5.44 6.17
C ARG A 40 6.86 6.51 6.22
N ASP A 41 7.09 7.65 5.58
CA ASP A 41 6.14 8.76 5.54
C ASP A 41 4.85 8.37 4.82
N TRP A 42 4.97 7.66 3.69
CA TRP A 42 3.80 7.17 2.95
C TRP A 42 3.04 6.07 3.70
N ASN A 43 3.73 5.31 4.54
CA ASN A 43 3.18 4.17 5.27
C ASN A 43 2.97 4.44 6.78
N ARG A 44 2.92 5.72 7.17
CA ARG A 44 2.98 6.15 8.58
C ARG A 44 1.90 5.52 9.46
N ASP A 45 0.68 5.40 8.93
CA ASP A 45 -0.49 4.92 9.66
C ASP A 45 -1.12 3.68 8.99
N LEU A 46 -0.30 2.72 8.58
CA LEU A 46 -0.80 1.43 8.10
C LEU A 46 -1.48 0.68 9.23
N ALA A 47 -2.80 0.81 9.28
CA ALA A 47 -3.62 0.07 10.22
C ALA A 47 -3.44 -1.43 9.97
N VAL A 48 -3.00 -2.15 11.00
CA VAL A 48 -3.00 -3.61 10.99
C VAL A 48 -4.46 -4.05 11.06
N TYR A 49 -4.97 -4.57 9.95
CA TYR A 49 -6.31 -5.08 9.90
C TYR A 49 -6.38 -6.42 10.64
N PRO A 50 -7.30 -6.62 11.60
CA PRO A 50 -7.46 -7.90 12.28
C PRO A 50 -7.86 -8.97 11.24
N SER A 51 -6.93 -9.88 10.96
CA SER A 51 -7.14 -10.99 10.01
C SER A 51 -7.63 -12.27 10.69
N GLU A 52 -8.09 -12.16 11.95
CA GLU A 52 -8.55 -13.30 12.75
C GLU A 52 -9.73 -14.05 12.12
N TYR A 53 -10.53 -13.34 11.33
CA TYR A 53 -11.71 -13.90 10.66
C TYR A 53 -11.67 -13.67 9.17
N CYS A 54 -12.05 -14.71 8.42
CA CYS A 54 -12.32 -14.58 6.99
C CYS A 54 -13.49 -13.61 6.74
N ALA A 55 -13.54 -13.01 5.55
CA ALA A 55 -14.60 -12.07 5.19
C ALA A 55 -16.01 -12.68 5.34
N HIS A 56 -16.21 -13.94 4.94
CA HIS A 56 -17.49 -14.63 5.07
C HIS A 56 -17.92 -14.81 6.55
N GLN A 57 -16.97 -15.12 7.45
CA GLN A 57 -17.27 -15.26 8.89
C GLN A 57 -17.74 -13.95 9.52
N ARG A 58 -17.24 -12.81 9.02
CA ARG A 58 -17.70 -11.48 9.47
C ARG A 58 -19.12 -11.18 8.98
N ILE A 59 -19.45 -11.62 7.76
CA ILE A 59 -20.80 -11.54 7.20
C ILE A 59 -21.76 -12.42 8.01
N GLU A 60 -21.37 -13.67 8.31
CA GLU A 60 -22.15 -14.59 9.15
C GLU A 60 -22.38 -14.03 10.56
N THR A 61 -21.35 -13.46 11.17
CA THR A 61 -21.46 -12.80 12.47
C THR A 61 -22.45 -11.62 12.43
N GLN A 62 -22.42 -10.83 11.35
CA GLN A 62 -23.37 -9.73 11.17
C GLN A 62 -24.80 -10.25 10.94
N ALA A 63 -24.95 -11.31 10.14
CA ALA A 63 -26.24 -11.96 9.91
C ALA A 63 -26.89 -12.43 11.22
N GLY A 64 -26.11 -13.01 12.13
CA GLY A 64 -26.58 -13.41 13.45
C GLY A 64 -26.97 -12.23 14.36
N ARG A 65 -26.29 -11.08 14.25
CA ARG A 65 -26.56 -9.88 15.06
C ARG A 65 -27.80 -9.13 14.59
N THR A 66 -27.99 -9.00 13.28
CA THR A 66 -29.08 -8.22 12.69
C THR A 66 -29.73 -8.97 11.51
N PRO A 67 -30.43 -10.08 11.78
CA PRO A 67 -30.91 -10.98 10.73
C PRO A 67 -31.91 -10.32 9.76
N LEU A 68 -32.72 -9.39 10.27
CA LEU A 68 -33.75 -8.68 9.49
C LEU A 68 -33.22 -7.42 8.79
N ALA A 69 -31.93 -7.06 8.96
CA ALA A 69 -31.35 -5.94 8.24
C ALA A 69 -31.18 -6.29 6.76
N ILE A 70 -31.37 -5.31 5.88
CA ILE A 70 -31.19 -5.47 4.42
C ILE A 70 -29.70 -5.74 4.15
N ALA A 71 -29.40 -6.90 3.56
CA ALA A 71 -28.05 -7.33 3.18
C ALA A 71 -27.73 -7.04 1.71
N LEU A 72 -28.74 -7.14 0.84
CA LEU A 72 -28.61 -6.90 -0.60
C LEU A 72 -29.76 -6.00 -1.07
N ASN A 73 -29.43 -5.03 -1.91
CA ASN A 73 -30.41 -4.24 -2.65
C ASN A 73 -30.08 -4.32 -4.14
N PHE A 74 -31.03 -4.82 -4.94
CA PHE A 74 -30.92 -4.92 -6.39
C PHE A 74 -32.17 -4.31 -7.04
N GLY A 75 -32.07 -3.02 -7.40
CA GLY A 75 -33.18 -2.28 -7.96
C GLY A 75 -34.31 -2.09 -6.94
N ALA A 76 -35.46 -2.72 -7.20
CA ALA A 76 -36.59 -2.72 -6.26
C ALA A 76 -36.59 -3.93 -5.32
N GLU A 77 -35.72 -4.93 -5.58
CA GLU A 77 -35.63 -6.14 -4.78
C GLU A 77 -34.67 -5.94 -3.61
N GLN A 78 -35.06 -6.43 -2.43
CA GLN A 78 -34.25 -6.37 -1.22
C GLN A 78 -34.26 -7.72 -0.53
N LEU A 79 -33.09 -8.16 -0.08
CA LEU A 79 -32.93 -9.38 0.71
C LEU A 79 -32.34 -9.03 2.08
N SER A 80 -32.90 -9.63 3.12
CA SER A 80 -32.34 -9.60 4.47
C SER A 80 -31.12 -10.52 4.61
N TYR A 81 -30.44 -10.48 5.75
CA TYR A 81 -29.37 -11.44 6.07
C TYR A 81 -29.87 -12.87 6.28
N GLN A 82 -31.13 -13.04 6.69
CA GLN A 82 -31.83 -14.32 6.76
C GLN A 82 -32.56 -14.63 5.44
#